data_AF-A0A061NPI7-F1
#
_entry.id   AF-A0A061NPI7-F1
#
_cell.length_a   1.000
_cell.length_b   1.000
_cell.length_c   1.000
_cell.angle_alpha   90.00
_cell.angle_beta   90.00
_cell.angle_gamma   90.00
#
_symmetry.space_group_name_H-M   'P 1'
#
loop_
_entity.id
_entity.type
_entity.pdbx_description
1 polymer ?
#
loop_
_entity_poly.entity_id
_entity_poly.type
_entity_poly.pdbx_seq_one_letter_code
_entity_poly.pdbx_strand_id
1 'polypeptide(L)'
;MRFVALIVLLIPVFLAGVGIKWMRDVIFNVQLFPFPNLTLQFISGLLLFILGLGFIGGFIFHRDKKNGKVADRFLKNKEATND
;
A
#
# COMPACT_ATOMS: atom_id res chain seq x y z
N MET A 1 -4.95 -20.17 -7.83
CA MET A 1 -5.53 -19.09 -6.98
C MET A 1 -4.51 -18.27 -6.15
N ARG A 2 -3.25 -18.71 -5.94
CA ARG A 2 -2.24 -18.00 -5.11
C ARG A 2 -1.36 -17.02 -5.92
N PHE A 3 -1.00 -17.37 -7.15
CA PHE A 3 -0.13 -16.57 -8.03
C PHE A 3 -0.72 -15.22 -8.46
N VAL A 4 -2.02 -15.15 -8.71
CA VAL A 4 -2.70 -13.91 -9.12
C VAL A 4 -2.57 -12.83 -8.04
N ALA A 5 -2.60 -13.23 -6.77
CA ALA A 5 -2.42 -12.30 -5.66
C ALA A 5 -1.03 -11.68 -5.62
N LEU A 6 0.00 -12.46 -5.97
CA LEU A 6 1.39 -11.98 -6.04
C LEU A 6 1.61 -11.04 -7.23
N ILE A 7 1.00 -11.35 -8.38
CA ILE A 7 1.06 -10.50 -9.57
C ILE A 7 0.37 -9.16 -9.32
N VAL A 8 -0.81 -9.18 -8.67
CA VAL A 8 -1.53 -7.95 -8.30
C VAL A 8 -0.75 -7.12 -7.27
N LEU A 9 0.02 -7.74 -6.38
CA LEU A 9 0.89 -7.05 -5.43
C LEU A 9 2.14 -6.43 -6.09
N LEU A 10 2.59 -6.99 -7.22
CA LEU A 10 3.80 -6.54 -7.92
C LEU A 10 3.65 -5.10 -8.44
N ILE A 11 2.47 -4.75 -8.96
CA ILE A 11 2.15 -3.44 -9.55
C ILE A 11 2.31 -2.30 -8.52
N PRO A 12 1.63 -2.32 -7.35
CA PRO A 12 1.77 -1.26 -6.36
C PRO A 12 3.17 -1.22 -5.73
N VAL A 13 3.86 -2.37 -5.62
CA VAL A 13 5.27 -2.41 -5.17
C VAL A 13 6.17 -1.66 -6.15
N PHE A 14 5.96 -1.85 -7.46
CA PHE A 14 6.73 -1.14 -8.48
C PHE A 14 6.44 0.37 -8.47
N LEU A 15 5.17 0.77 -8.34
CA LEU A 15 4.79 2.19 -8.16
C LEU A 15 5.47 2.81 -6.94
N ALA A 16 5.47 2.10 -5.80
CA ALA A 16 6.12 2.58 -4.59
C ALA A 16 7.64 2.76 -4.79
N GLY A 17 8.29 1.81 -5.48
CA GLY A 17 9.70 1.91 -5.84
C GLY A 17 10.03 3.10 -6.74
N VAL A 18 9.18 3.38 -7.74
CA VAL A 18 9.30 4.58 -8.59
C VAL A 18 9.11 5.86 -7.77
N GLY A 19 8.15 5.88 -6.84
CA GLY A 19 7.96 7.00 -5.92
C GLY A 19 9.19 7.30 -5.06
N ILE A 20 9.81 6.26 -4.48
CA ILE A 20 11.06 6.39 -3.71
C ILE A 20 12.20 6.93 -4.57
N LYS A 21 12.32 6.44 -5.82
CA LYS A 21 13.33 6.92 -6.75
C LYS A 21 13.21 8.43 -6.97
N TRP A 22 12.00 8.93 -7.19
CA TRP A 22 11.77 10.36 -7.39
C TRP A 22 12.00 11.19 -6.12
N MET A 23 11.63 10.68 -4.95
CA MET A 23 11.93 11.34 -3.67
C MET A 23 13.44 11.49 -3.46
N ARG A 24 14.21 10.46 -3.78
CA ARG A 24 15.68 10.51 -3.73
C ARG A 24 16.24 11.54 -4.70
N ASP A 25 15.75 11.56 -5.94
CA ASP A 25 16.25 12.49 -6.96
C ASP A 25 16.03 13.96 -6.53
N VAL A 26 14.97 14.26 -5.78
CA VAL A 26 14.75 15.58 -5.15
C VAL A 26 15.78 15.92 -4.09
N ILE A 27 16.20 14.95 -3.24
CA ILE A 27 17.23 15.16 -2.21
C ILE A 27 18.56 15.58 -2.84
N PHE A 28 18.87 15.06 -4.04
CA PHE A 28 20.06 15.43 -4.80
C PHE A 28 19.87 16.66 -5.69
N ASN A 29 18.73 17.36 -5.57
CA ASN A 29 18.37 18.50 -6.40
C ASN A 29 18.39 18.19 -7.92
N VAL A 30 18.16 16.92 -8.28
CA VAL A 30 18.13 16.44 -9.66
C VAL A 30 16.72 16.62 -10.19
N GLN A 31 16.52 17.72 -10.90
CA GLN A 31 15.26 18.00 -11.59
C GLN A 31 15.14 17.10 -12.83
N LEU A 32 14.18 16.18 -12.80
CA LEU A 32 13.83 15.39 -13.96
C LEU A 32 12.86 16.18 -14.84
N PHE A 33 13.22 16.38 -16.11
CA PHE A 33 12.29 16.84 -17.13
C PHE A 33 11.19 15.75 -17.27
N PRO A 34 9.90 16.00 -16.95
CA PRO A 34 9.13 17.21 -17.22
C PRO A 34 8.59 17.95 -15.99
N PHE A 35 9.15 17.74 -14.79
CA PHE A 35 8.65 18.41 -13.58
C PHE A 35 9.17 19.86 -13.50
N PRO A 36 8.28 20.86 -13.35
CA PRO A 36 8.67 22.26 -13.28
C PRO A 36 9.26 22.65 -11.92
N ASN A 37 8.99 21.88 -10.87
CA ASN A 37 9.44 22.15 -9.50
C ASN A 37 9.79 20.85 -8.77
N LEU A 38 10.90 20.88 -8.02
CA LEU A 38 11.34 19.79 -7.13
C LEU A 38 10.28 19.40 -6.10
N THR A 39 9.54 20.36 -5.56
CA THR A 39 8.43 20.10 -4.62
C THR A 39 7.32 19.28 -5.26
N LEU A 40 6.99 19.54 -6.53
CA LEU A 40 5.99 18.75 -7.27
C LEU A 40 6.48 17.32 -7.55
N GLN A 41 7.77 17.18 -7.89
CA GLN A 41 8.41 15.87 -8.06
C GLN A 41 8.42 15.06 -6.74
N PHE A 42 8.63 15.74 -5.59
CA PHE A 42 8.54 15.10 -4.27
C PHE A 42 7.11 14.69 -3.94
N ILE A 43 6.13 15.58 -4.09
CA ILE A 43 4.73 15.30 -3.77
C ILE A 43 4.20 14.17 -4.66
N SER A 44 4.53 14.17 -5.95
CA SER A 44 4.13 13.08 -6.86
C SER A 44 4.78 11.75 -6.48
N GLY A 45 6.08 11.75 -6.13
CA GLY A 45 6.76 10.56 -5.61
C GLY A 45 6.16 10.05 -4.29
N LEU A 46 5.83 10.96 -3.37
CA LEU A 46 5.17 10.66 -2.10
C LEU A 46 3.77 10.09 -2.32
N LEU A 47 3.00 10.65 -3.25
CA LEU A 47 1.65 10.18 -3.57
C LEU A 47 1.70 8.78 -4.16
N LEU A 48 2.63 8.50 -5.09
CA LEU A 48 2.85 7.16 -5.64
C LEU A 48 3.27 6.16 -4.56
N PHE A 49 4.10 6.58 -3.61
CA PHE A 49 4.50 5.76 -2.48
C PHE A 49 3.34 5.44 -1.54
N ILE A 50 2.57 6.44 -1.10
CA ILE A 50 1.40 6.26 -0.24
C ILE A 50 0.33 5.41 -0.93
N LEU A 51 0.09 5.63 -2.24
CA LEU A 51 -0.83 4.81 -3.01
C LEU A 51 -0.35 3.37 -3.09
N GLY A 52 0.94 3.12 -3.39
CA GLY A 52 1.49 1.78 -3.42
C GLY A 52 1.37 1.07 -2.07
N LEU A 53 1.75 1.73 -0.97
CA LEU A 53 1.64 1.20 0.39
C LEU A 53 0.19 0.98 0.82
N GLY A 54 -0.69 1.94 0.54
CA GLY A 54 -2.12 1.86 0.84
C GLY A 54 -2.80 0.73 0.08
N PHE A 55 -2.41 0.50 -1.18
CA PHE A 55 -2.91 -0.63 -1.96
C PHE A 55 -2.46 -1.98 -1.37
N ILE A 56 -1.20 -2.08 -0.97
CA ILE A 56 -0.65 -3.29 -0.32
C ILE A 56 -1.36 -3.54 1.02
N GLY A 57 -1.48 -2.51 1.87
CA GLY A 57 -2.17 -2.60 3.16
C GLY A 57 -3.65 -2.95 3.02
N GLY A 58 -4.36 -2.30 2.10
CA GLY A 58 -5.76 -2.59 1.80
C GLY A 58 -5.96 -4.00 1.24
N PHE A 59 -5.05 -4.47 0.39
CA PHE A 59 -5.07 -5.83 -0.15
C PHE A 59 -4.80 -6.88 0.94
N ILE A 60 -3.83 -6.64 1.82
CA ILE A 60 -3.55 -7.51 2.97
C ILE A 60 -4.78 -7.56 3.88
N PHE A 61 -5.38 -6.41 4.21
CA PHE A 61 -6.57 -6.34 5.06
C PHE A 61 -7.77 -7.07 4.45
N HIS A 62 -8.04 -6.87 3.15
CA HIS A 62 -9.13 -7.56 2.46
C HIS A 62 -8.89 -9.07 2.37
N ARG A 63 -7.64 -9.50 2.13
CA ARG A 63 -7.28 -10.93 2.10
C ARG A 63 -7.34 -11.58 3.48
N ASP A 64 -6.91 -10.88 4.52
CA ASP A 64 -6.91 -11.41 5.88
C ASP A 64 -8.33 -11.52 6.45
N LYS A 65 -9.19 -10.53 6.14
CA LYS A 65 -10.63 -10.61 6.42
C LYS A 65 -11.28 -11.85 5.80
N LYS A 66 -10.87 -12.25 4.59
CA LYS A 66 -11.42 -13.42 3.89
C LYS A 66 -10.88 -14.77 4.37
N ASN A 67 -9.74 -14.79 5.07
CA ASN A 67 -9.12 -16.01 5.60
C ASN A 67 -9.48 -16.27 7.07
N GLY A 68 -10.43 -15.53 7.65
CA GLY A 68 -10.99 -15.85 8.97
C GLY A 68 -10.01 -15.77 10.14
N LYS A 69 -8.87 -15.07 9.98
CA LYS A 69 -7.88 -14.83 11.06
C LYS A 69 -8.08 -13.51 11.80
N VAL A 70 -9.25 -12.88 11.67
CA VAL A 70 -9.71 -11.95 12.70
C VAL A 70 -10.02 -12.83 13.90
N ALA A 71 -9.28 -12.64 15.01
CA ALA A 71 -9.33 -13.52 16.16
C ALA A 71 -10.77 -13.89 16.56
N ASP A 72 -10.98 -15.18 16.85
CA ASP A 72 -12.19 -15.83 17.40
C ASP A 72 -12.79 -15.14 18.64
N ARG A 73 -12.16 -14.06 19.12
CA ARG A 73 -12.58 -13.25 20.26
C ARG A 73 -13.85 -12.44 20.00
N PHE A 74 -14.27 -12.26 18.75
CA PHE A 74 -15.55 -11.60 18.44
C PHE A 74 -16.74 -12.56 18.29
N LEU A 75 -16.50 -13.86 18.14
CA LEU A 75 -17.58 -14.85 18.02
C LEU A 75 -18.11 -15.29 19.41
N LYS A 76 -17.24 -15.36 20.42
CA LYS A 76 -17.61 -15.87 21.76
C LYS A 76 -18.57 -14.96 22.57
N ASN A 77 -18.66 -13.67 22.25
CA ASN A 77 -19.51 -12.75 23.04
C ASN A 77 -21.00 -12.78 22.66
N LYS A 78 -21.40 -13.54 21.63
CA LYS A 78 -22.82 -13.69 21.29
C LYS A 78 -23.48 -14.88 21.99
N GLU A 79 -22.67 -15.80 22.53
CA GLU A 79 -23.16 -17.05 23.13
C GLU A 79 -23.29 -16.97 24.66
N ALA A 80 -22.74 -15.93 25.31
CA ALA A 80 -22.81 -15.74 26.77
C ALA A 80 -23.89 -14.72 27.21
N THR A 81 -24.91 -14.50 26.39
CA THR A 81 -26.07 -13.62 26.69
C THR A 81 -27.34 -14.29 26.15
N ASN A 82 -27.50 -15.58 26.40
CA ASN A 82 -28.76 -16.31 26.20
C ASN A 82 -28.87 -17.51 27.18
N ASP A 83 -28.31 -17.38 28.39
CA ASP A 83 -28.58 -18.29 29.53
C ASP A 83 -28.91 -17.44 30.77
#